data_AF-A0A7J8V9R4-F1
#
_entry.id   AF-A0A7J8V9R4-F1
#
_cell.length_a   1.000
_cell.length_b   1.000
_cell.length_c   1.000
_cell.angle_alpha   90.00
_cell.angle_beta   90.00
_cell.angle_gamma   90.00
#
_symmetry.space_group_name_H-M   'P 1'
#
loop_
_entity.id
_entity.type
_entity.pdbx_description
1 polymer ?
#
loop_
_entity_poly.entity_id
_entity_poly.type
_entity_poly.pdbx_seq_one_letter_code
_entity_poly.pdbx_strand_id
1 'polypeptide(L)' 'MRKWAPNFRASEVSFDFVAKRMRVPELLIEYYDPNILTNIGRSLGGLLWIDNFTMSSERGKITILCMQVNMNKPLRK' A
#
# COMPACT_ATOMS: atom_id res chain seq x y z
N MET A 1 -0.19 5.78 -12.65
CA MET A 1 -1.61 5.37 -12.72
C MET A 1 -2.15 5.71 -14.10
N ARG A 2 -2.84 4.78 -14.76
CA ARG A 2 -3.47 5.05 -16.06
C ARG A 2 -4.72 5.89 -15.81
N LYS A 3 -4.82 7.04 -16.49
CA LYS A 3 -6.01 7.89 -16.44
C LYS A 3 -7.16 7.16 -17.14
N TRP A 4 -8.38 7.36 -16.64
CA TRP A 4 -9.57 6.82 -17.29
C TRP A 4 -9.64 7.31 -18.74
N ALA A 5 -10.03 6.41 -19.65
CA ALA A 5 -10.22 6.71 -21.06
C ALA A 5 -11.50 6.03 -21.54
N PRO A 6 -12.26 6.65 -22.46
CA PRO A 6 -13.40 6.00 -23.09
C PRO A 6 -12.95 4.73 -23.84
N ASN A 7 -13.81 3.71 -23.85
CA ASN A 7 -13.55 2.37 -24.41
C ASN A 7 -12.44 1.56 -23.71
N PHE A 8 -12.21 1.78 -22.42
CA PHE A 8 -11.28 0.97 -21.63
C PHE A 8 -11.73 -0.50 -21.56
N ARG A 9 -10.90 -1.42 -22.08
CA ARG A 9 -11.12 -2.87 -22.02
C ARG A 9 -10.10 -3.52 -21.09
N ALA A 10 -10.55 -3.94 -19.92
CA ALA A 10 -9.68 -4.52 -18.89
C ALA A 10 -8.92 -5.79 -19.38
N SER A 11 -9.51 -6.56 -20.30
CA SER A 11 -8.93 -7.82 -20.82
C SER A 11 -7.74 -7.62 -21.75
N GLU A 12 -7.60 -6.44 -22.36
CA GLU A 12 -6.54 -6.14 -23.34
C GLU A 12 -5.39 -5.35 -22.70
N VAL A 13 -5.51 -5.03 -21.40
CA VAL A 13 -4.60 -4.14 -20.71
C VAL A 13 -3.71 -4.95 -19.78
N SER A 14 -2.40 -4.92 -20.04
CA SER A 14 -1.40 -5.39 -19.09
C SER A 14 -1.19 -4.33 -18.02
N PHE A 15 -1.32 -4.73 -16.76
CA PHE A 15 -0.98 -3.88 -15.61
C PHE A 15 0.35 -4.34 -15.02
N ASP A 16 1.41 -3.58 -15.27
CA ASP A 16 2.72 -3.87 -14.68
C ASP A 16 2.72 -3.68 -13.16
N PHE A 17 1.81 -2.83 -12.65
CA PHE A 17 1.71 -2.50 -11.24
C PHE A 17 0.27 -2.41 -10.76
N VAL A 18 0.00 -2.93 -9.56
CA VAL A 18 -1.29 -2.87 -8.88
C VAL A 18 -1.12 -2.27 -7.48
N ALA A 19 -2.06 -1.42 -7.08
CA ALA A 19 -2.13 -0.92 -5.71
C ALA A 19 -2.79 -1.97 -4.81
N LYS A 20 -2.06 -2.47 -3.81
CA LYS A 20 -2.54 -3.45 -2.84
C LYS A 20 -2.57 -2.81 -1.46
N ARG A 21 -3.69 -2.99 -0.75
CA ARG A 21 -3.78 -2.67 0.68
C ARG A 21 -3.26 -3.86 1.48
N MET A 22 -2.33 -3.58 2.39
CA MET A 22 -1.77 -4.55 3.32
C MET A 22 -2.12 -4.10 4.74
N ARG A 23 -2.59 -5.04 5.57
CA ARG A 23 -2.72 -4.82 7.00
C ARG A 23 -1.43 -5.26 7.68
N VAL A 24 -0.91 -4.43 8.58
CA VAL A 24 0.18 -4.80 9.49
C VAL A 24 -0.47 -5.12 10.84
N PRO A 25 -0.70 -6.41 11.16
CA PRO A 25 -1.25 -6.79 12.45
C PRO A 25 -0.23 -6.49 13.56
N GLU A 26 -0.72 -6.14 14.75
CA GLU A 26 0.06 -6.06 15.99
C GLU A 26 1.27 -5.12 15.96
N LEU A 27 1.23 -4.08 15.12
CA LEU A 27 2.26 -3.05 15.17
C LEU A 27 2.24 -2.41 16.58
N LEU A 28 3.41 -2.32 17.22
CA LEU A 28 3.50 -1.64 18.53
C LEU A 28 3.22 -0.15 18.37
N ILE A 29 2.62 0.46 19.39
CA ILE A 29 2.22 1.88 19.35
C ILE A 29 3.39 2.83 19.05
N GLU A 30 4.60 2.45 19.45
CA GLU A 30 5.86 3.17 19.21
C GLU A 30 6.20 3.30 17.72
N TYR A 31 5.73 2.38 16.89
CA TYR A 31 5.99 2.36 15.45
C TYR A 31 4.89 3.05 14.62
N TYR A 32 3.90 3.69 15.25
CA TYR A 32 2.87 4.48 14.56
C TYR A 32 3.33 5.88 14.16
N ASP A 33 4.63 6.16 14.26
CA ASP A 33 5.19 7.38 13.71
C ASP A 33 5.08 7.38 12.17
N PRO A 34 4.57 8.45 11.55
CA PRO A 34 4.43 8.52 10.10
C PRO A 34 5.75 8.29 9.33
N ASN A 35 6.91 8.67 9.88
CA ASN A 35 8.20 8.42 9.24
C ASN A 35 8.57 6.95 9.30
N ILE A 36 8.29 6.27 10.42
CA ILE A 36 8.51 4.84 10.57
C ILE A 36 7.62 4.07 9.59
N LEU A 37 6.32 4.38 9.55
CA LEU A 37 5.37 3.77 8.62
C LEU A 37 5.76 4.02 7.15
N THR A 38 6.27 5.23 6.85
CA THR A 38 6.78 5.57 5.53
C THR A 38 7.99 4.71 5.17
N ASN A 39 8.92 4.52 6.11
CA ASN A 39 10.11 3.69 5.91
C ASN A 39 9.75 2.21 5.73
N ILE A 40 8.82 1.68 6.53
CA ILE A 40 8.28 0.32 6.37
C ILE A 40 7.67 0.17 4.97
N GLY A 41 6.76 1.08 4.59
CA GLY A 41 6.12 1.06 3.28
C GLY A 41 7.12 1.11 2.11
N ARG A 42 8.15 1.96 2.21
CA ARG A 42 9.23 2.07 1.22
C ARG A 42 10.11 0.82 1.15
N SER A 43 10.37 0.16 2.29
CA SER A 43 11.15 -1.07 2.33
C SER A 43 10.42 -2.25 1.67
N LEU A 44 9.09 -2.29 1.80
CA LEU A 44 8.23 -3.30 1.19
C LEU A 44 7.93 -3.02 -0.29
N GLY A 45 8.02 -1.78 -0.75
CA GLY A 45 7.83 -1.41 -2.15
C GLY A 45 7.49 0.07 -2.36
N GLY A 46 6.72 0.36 -3.41
CA GLY A 46 6.27 1.73 -3.70
C GLY A 46 5.11 2.12 -2.79
N LEU A 47 5.39 2.73 -1.64
CA LEU A 47 4.33 3.27 -0.77
C LEU A 47 3.51 4.33 -1.53
N LEU A 48 2.21 4.10 -1.65
CA LEU A 48 1.27 5.02 -2.28
C LEU A 48 0.57 5.89 -1.24
N TRP A 49 0.18 5.29 -0.12
CA TRP A 49 -0.61 5.96 0.91
C TRP A 49 -0.62 5.17 2.24
N ILE A 50 -0.75 5.88 3.35
CA ILE A 50 -0.92 5.35 4.71
C ILE A 50 -2.32 5.76 5.19
N ASP A 51 -3.09 4.82 5.73
CA ASP A 51 -4.46 5.10 6.16
C ASP A 51 -4.53 6.16 7.27
N ASN A 52 -5.51 7.07 7.15
CA ASN A 52 -5.65 8.19 8.09
C ASN A 52 -6.04 7.71 9.49
N PHE A 53 -6.75 6.58 9.61
CA PHE A 53 -7.03 5.93 10.90
C PHE A 53 -5.76 5.43 11.61
N THR A 54 -4.67 5.22 10.86
CA THR A 54 -3.36 4.94 11.45
C THR A 54 -2.71 6.22 12.00
N MET A 55 -3.00 7.39 11.39
CA MET A 55 -2.49 8.69 11.83
C MET A 55 -3.24 9.25 13.04
N SER A 56 -4.53 8.96 13.19
CA SER A 56 -5.26 9.28 14.42
C SER A 56 -4.83 8.30 15.52
N SER A 57 -4.21 8.80 16.57
CA SER A 57 -3.61 7.99 17.64
C SER A 57 -4.63 7.35 18.59
N GLU A 58 -5.78 6.89 18.10
CA GLU A 58 -6.87 6.32 18.89
C GLU A 58 -6.69 4.82 19.13
N ARG A 59 -7.16 4.29 20.27
CA ARG A 59 -6.97 2.87 20.64
C ARG A 59 -7.73 1.96 19.67
N GLY A 60 -7.06 0.90 19.16
CA GLY A 60 -7.62 -0.02 18.15
C GLY A 60 -7.05 0.19 16.74
N LYS A 61 -5.81 0.67 16.64
CA LYS A 61 -5.20 1.08 15.37
C LYS A 61 -4.99 -0.08 14.40
N ILE A 62 -5.73 -0.09 13.31
CA ILE A 62 -5.44 -0.95 12.16
C ILE A 62 -4.48 -0.18 11.26
N THR A 63 -3.26 -0.67 11.09
CA THR A 63 -2.31 -0.11 10.12
C THR A 63 -2.63 -0.67 8.74
N ILE A 64 -3.23 0.14 7.86
CA ILE A 64 -3.43 -0.20 6.45
C ILE A 64 -2.44 0.60 5.61
N LEU A 65 -1.50 -0.09 4.97
CA LEU A 65 -0.58 0.50 4.00
C LEU A 65 -1.07 0.19 2.59
N CYS A 66 -1.14 1.21 1.74
CA CYS A 66 -1.37 1.03 0.31
C CYS A 66 -0.04 1.08 -0.42
N MET A 67 0.31 -0.01 -1.10
CA MET A 67 1.60 -0.17 -1.76
C MET A 67 1.42 -0.64 -3.19
N GLN A 68 2.28 -0.14 -4.07
CA GLN A 68 2.35 -0.50 -5.47
C GLN A 68 3.20 -1.77 -5.63
N VAL A 69 2.56 -2.85 -6.05
CA VAL A 69 3.19 -4.15 -6.29
C VAL A 69 3.37 -4.33 -7.79
N ASN A 70 4.56 -4.73 -8.21
CA ASN A 70 4.82 -5.08 -9.61
C ASN A 70 4.33 -6.51 -9.89
N MET A 71 3.43 -6.69 -10.86
CA MET A 71 2.86 -8.01 -11.17
C MET A 71 3.76 -8.87 -12.07
N ASN A 72 4.76 -8.26 -12.72
CA ASN A 72 5.72 -8.96 -13.57
C ASN A 72 6.89 -9.54 -12.75
N LYS A 73 6.99 -9.20 -11.47
CA LYS A 73 7.99 -9.76 -10.54
C LYS A 73 7.33 -10.78 -9.63
N PRO A 74 7.86 -12.02 -9.53
CA PRO A 74 7.37 -12.98 -8.57
C PRO A 74 7.58 -12.45 -7.15
N LEU A 75 6.63 -12.75 -6.26
CA LEU A 75 6.81 -12.51 -4.83
C LEU A 75 8.02 -13.33 -4.37
N ARG A 76 9.01 -12.67 -3.72
CA ARG A 76 10.11 -13.40 -3.09
C ARG A 76 9.52 -14.33 -2.03
N LYS A 77 9.90 -15.61 -2.08
CA LYS A 77 9.50 -16.65 -1.12
C LYS A 77 10.11 -16.38 0.25
#